data_AF-A0A971IUT0-F1
#
_entry.id   AF-A0A971IUT0-F1
#
_cell.length_a   1.000
_cell.length_b   1.000
_cell.length_c   1.000
_cell.angle_alpha   90.00
_cell.angle_beta   90.00
_cell.angle_gamma   90.00
#
_symmetry.space_group_name_H-M   'P 1'
#
loop_
_entity.id
_entity.type
_entity.pdbx_description
1 polymer ?
#
loop_
_entity_poly.entity_id
_entity_poly.type
_entity_poly.pdbx_seq_one_letter_code
_entity_poly.pdbx_strand_id
1 'polypeptide(L)'
;MEKNNLKGHRERARKRLLKGEKLSDEQLLELLLMYGIPQKDVKPLAKELLAEHGTIEAVLDANNKVLAKKTLIKENTVALFKLFKVLAIRFNSKHTINKTAEPEQTNLFGSPYDKENKIPHKDNEKSLPIFANAVTRDSLEILPQLPETQDINAITAFIKNNLHYNSGESRNRYANYVVKRLFSGGNVDLSLIRFGHSFVNTPDLQDVCFYKYIHAEPFLHQIIIELLLPSISKGFVKRNEIVQYTDATFPNMKSNDKCVQAIVDVLVKTNMCKLQKQELTLKNRKPNLASFTYILHSEFKEPGMYAHNLLKGNSYISAMLWEPDCIEAMLYELRNNGYISKVSNIDGIKQFTTKYHLAEITEMLIMRKGQN
;
A
#
# COMPACT_ATOMS: atom_id res chain seq x y z
N MET A 1 23.14 45.70 6.86
CA MET A 1 22.85 45.06 5.55
C MET A 1 23.25 43.59 5.63
N GLU A 2 22.33 42.72 6.04
CA GLU A 2 22.59 41.28 6.16
C GLU A 2 22.61 40.64 4.76
N LYS A 3 23.79 40.16 4.34
CA LYS A 3 23.94 39.28 3.18
C LYS A 3 23.25 37.95 3.48
N ASN A 4 22.02 37.80 2.98
CA ASN A 4 21.15 36.64 3.14
C ASN A 4 21.88 35.35 2.68
N ASN A 5 22.24 34.50 3.62
CA ASN A 5 23.04 33.29 3.39
C ASN A 5 22.16 32.16 2.81
N LEU A 6 21.72 32.34 1.55
CA LEU A 6 20.77 31.50 0.81
C LEU A 6 21.21 30.02 0.69
N LYS A 7 22.53 29.75 0.66
CA LYS A 7 23.07 28.39 0.52
C LYS A 7 22.74 27.49 1.72
N GLY A 8 22.78 28.03 2.94
CA GLY A 8 22.47 27.26 4.15
C GLY A 8 20.98 27.11 4.42
N HIS A 9 20.15 28.04 3.93
CA HIS A 9 18.71 28.07 4.22
C HIS A 9 17.98 26.87 3.63
N ARG A 10 18.25 26.53 2.36
CA ARG A 10 17.65 25.37 1.69
C ARG A 10 18.02 24.05 2.35
N GLU A 11 19.28 23.91 2.76
CA GLU A 11 19.76 22.70 3.43
C GLU A 11 19.15 22.55 4.82
N ARG A 12 19.02 23.65 5.58
CA ARG A 12 18.33 23.67 6.88
C ARG A 12 16.86 23.31 6.73
N ALA A 13 16.12 23.89 5.78
CA ALA A 13 14.72 23.58 5.55
C ALA A 13 14.51 22.10 5.21
N ARG A 14 15.37 21.53 4.34
CA ARG A 14 15.34 20.09 4.02
C ARG A 14 15.65 19.21 5.23
N LYS A 15 16.66 19.57 6.03
CA LYS A 15 17.02 18.84 7.26
C LYS A 15 15.88 18.84 8.28
N ARG A 16 15.17 19.96 8.43
CA ARG A 16 14.01 20.07 9.32
C ARG A 16 12.85 19.18 8.86
N LEU A 17 12.55 19.16 7.56
CA LEU A 17 11.55 18.24 6.99
C LEU A 17 11.93 16.77 7.24
N LEU A 18 13.19 16.39 6.97
CA LEU A 18 13.66 15.01 7.14
C LEU A 18 13.67 14.53 8.61
N LYS A 19 13.79 15.46 9.56
CA LYS A 19 13.68 15.17 11.00
C LYS A 19 12.24 15.05 11.50
N GLY A 20 11.25 15.30 10.65
CA GLY A 20 9.83 15.27 11.02
C GLY A 20 9.38 16.48 11.86
N GLU A 21 10.12 17.59 11.83
CA GLU A 21 9.71 18.82 12.52
C GLU A 21 8.42 19.38 11.88
N LYS A 22 7.50 19.89 12.71
CA LYS A 22 6.30 20.60 12.22
C LYS A 22 6.74 21.89 11.51
N LEU A 23 6.48 21.95 10.20
CA LEU A 23 6.67 23.13 9.37
C LEU A 23 5.34 23.87 9.21
N SER A 24 5.37 25.20 9.18
CA SER A 24 4.17 25.98 8.83
C SER A 24 3.85 25.84 7.34
N ASP A 25 2.62 26.18 6.96
CA ASP A 25 2.19 26.14 5.55
C ASP A 25 3.07 27.04 4.67
N GLU A 26 3.48 28.21 5.19
CA GLU A 26 4.45 29.10 4.54
C GLU A 26 5.78 28.39 4.30
N GLN A 27 6.32 27.67 5.30
CA GLN A 27 7.59 26.96 5.20
C GLN A 27 7.51 25.75 4.25
N LEU A 28 6.37 25.07 4.20
CA LEU A 28 6.13 23.96 3.29
C LEU A 28 6.05 24.44 1.85
N LEU A 29 5.30 25.51 1.59
CA LEU A 29 5.20 26.10 0.26
C LEU A 29 6.53 26.71 -0.20
N GLU A 30 7.25 27.36 0.71
CA GLU A 30 8.61 27.87 0.47
C GLU A 30 9.54 26.73 0.03
N LEU A 31 9.55 25.61 0.76
CA LEU A 31 10.38 24.46 0.43
C LEU A 31 9.99 23.83 -0.92
N LEU A 32 8.69 23.76 -1.22
CA LEU A 32 8.19 23.27 -2.50
C LEU A 32 8.65 24.16 -3.67
N LEU A 33 8.55 25.48 -3.51
CA LEU A 33 9.02 26.46 -4.48
C LEU A 33 10.54 26.40 -4.69
N MET A 34 11.33 26.08 -3.66
CA MET A 34 12.79 25.90 -3.81
C MET A 34 13.16 24.76 -4.76
N TYR A 35 12.31 23.74 -4.89
CA TYR A 35 12.51 22.67 -5.89
C TYR A 35 12.12 23.10 -7.30
N GLY A 36 11.10 23.96 -7.44
CA GLY A 36 10.66 24.49 -8.73
C GLY A 36 11.46 25.69 -9.26
N ILE A 37 12.10 26.46 -8.37
CA ILE A 37 12.78 27.73 -8.68
C ILE A 37 14.18 27.71 -8.03
N PRO A 38 15.22 27.29 -8.75
CA PRO A 38 16.57 27.20 -8.19
C PRO A 38 17.20 28.58 -7.96
N GLN A 39 17.95 28.69 -6.85
CA GLN A 39 18.86 29.82 -6.54
C GLN A 39 18.21 31.20 -6.41
N LYS A 40 16.92 31.27 -6.04
CA LYS A 40 16.22 32.52 -5.72
C LYS A 40 15.63 32.47 -4.31
N ASP A 41 15.44 33.65 -3.71
CA ASP A 41 14.64 33.77 -2.49
C ASP A 41 13.17 33.63 -2.85
N VAL A 42 12.56 32.52 -2.44
CA VAL A 42 11.16 32.16 -2.73
C VAL A 42 10.25 32.40 -1.54
N LYS A 43 10.79 32.87 -0.40
CA LYS A 43 10.01 33.14 0.80
C LYS A 43 8.97 34.24 0.60
N PRO A 44 9.28 35.39 -0.06
CA PRO A 44 8.27 36.40 -0.35
C PRO A 44 7.16 35.86 -1.26
N LEU A 45 7.53 35.02 -2.23
CA LEU A 45 6.59 34.41 -3.17
C LEU A 45 5.66 33.41 -2.46
N ALA A 46 6.18 32.59 -1.54
CA ALA A 46 5.37 31.67 -0.74
C ALA A 46 4.32 32.44 0.09
N LYS A 47 4.76 33.52 0.74
CA LYS A 47 3.88 34.37 1.54
C LYS A 47 2.82 35.07 0.69
N GLU A 48 3.19 35.58 -0.48
CA GLU A 48 2.28 36.23 -1.41
C GLU A 48 1.22 35.25 -1.94
N LEU A 49 1.62 34.03 -2.31
CA LEU A 49 0.70 33.00 -2.79
C LEU A 49 -0.29 32.55 -1.71
N LEU A 50 0.15 32.39 -0.47
CA LEU A 50 -0.75 32.06 0.64
C LEU A 50 -1.66 33.23 1.02
N ALA A 51 -1.19 34.48 0.92
CA ALA A 51 -2.03 35.64 1.16
C ALA A 51 -3.15 35.79 0.11
N GLU A 52 -2.87 35.42 -1.14
CA GLU A 52 -3.84 35.51 -2.25
C GLU A 52 -4.81 34.33 -2.29
N HIS A 53 -4.34 33.11 -2.02
CA HIS A 53 -5.13 31.88 -2.18
C HIS A 53 -5.59 31.25 -0.85
N GLY A 54 -5.09 31.72 0.29
CA GLY A 54 -5.47 31.29 1.63
C GLY A 54 -4.77 30.02 2.10
N THR A 55 -4.85 28.92 1.34
CA THR A 55 -4.28 27.61 1.73
C THR A 55 -3.35 27.04 0.67
N ILE A 56 -2.49 26.07 1.04
CA ILE A 56 -1.59 25.39 0.10
C ILE A 56 -2.41 24.67 -0.99
N GLU A 57 -3.51 24.04 -0.62
CA GLU A 57 -4.38 23.34 -1.57
C GLU A 57 -4.93 24.30 -2.62
N ALA A 58 -5.39 25.49 -2.20
CA ALA A 58 -5.86 26.52 -3.11
C ALA A 58 -4.75 27.05 -4.03
N VAL A 59 -3.51 27.15 -3.56
CA VAL A 59 -2.34 27.49 -4.40
C VAL A 59 -2.07 26.40 -5.44
N LEU A 60 -2.15 25.12 -5.05
CA LEU A 60 -1.96 23.98 -5.96
C LEU A 60 -3.11 23.83 -6.98
N ASP A 61 -4.30 24.34 -6.64
CA ASP A 61 -5.50 24.31 -7.48
C ASP A 61 -5.67 25.54 -8.38
N ALA A 62 -4.93 26.61 -8.13
CA ALA A 62 -5.03 27.85 -8.89
C ALA A 62 -4.75 27.66 -10.39
N ASN A 63 -5.48 28.40 -11.23
CA ASN A 63 -5.37 28.29 -12.67
C ASN A 63 -3.95 28.60 -13.16
N ASN A 64 -3.36 27.69 -13.93
CA ASN A 64 -1.99 27.79 -14.45
C ASN A 64 -1.70 29.13 -15.17
N LYS A 65 -2.71 29.71 -15.84
CA LYS A 65 -2.57 31.02 -16.51
C LYS A 65 -2.50 32.20 -15.55
N VAL A 66 -3.03 32.05 -14.32
CA VAL A 66 -2.99 33.07 -13.27
C VAL A 66 -1.65 32.98 -12.51
N LEU A 67 -1.19 31.77 -12.21
CA LEU A 67 0.11 31.53 -11.57
C LEU A 67 1.29 31.93 -12.48
N ALA A 68 1.20 31.65 -13.79
CA ALA A 68 2.25 32.02 -14.75
C ALA A 68 2.39 33.53 -15.01
N LYS A 69 1.46 34.37 -14.52
CA LYS A 69 1.61 35.83 -14.59
C LYS A 69 2.62 36.36 -13.58
N LYS A 70 2.95 35.59 -12.53
CA LYS A 70 3.98 35.98 -11.56
C LYS A 70 5.36 35.69 -12.14
N THR A 71 6.22 36.71 -12.17
CA THR A 71 7.54 36.74 -12.85
C THR A 71 8.53 35.61 -12.45
N LEU A 72 8.27 34.91 -11.35
CA LEU A 72 9.12 33.85 -10.82
C LEU A 72 8.63 32.42 -11.12
N ILE A 73 7.36 32.25 -11.51
CA ILE A 73 6.75 30.93 -11.74
C ILE A 73 6.93 30.55 -13.21
N LYS A 74 7.78 29.55 -13.47
CA LYS A 74 8.03 28.99 -14.81
C LYS A 74 7.30 27.66 -14.98
N GLU A 75 7.29 27.15 -16.21
CA GLU A 75 6.66 25.88 -16.58
C GLU A 75 7.06 24.71 -15.66
N ASN A 76 8.34 24.62 -15.26
CA ASN A 76 8.81 23.58 -14.34
C ASN A 76 8.15 23.64 -12.94
N THR A 77 7.91 24.86 -12.43
CA THR A 77 7.23 25.06 -11.15
C THR A 77 5.75 24.67 -11.25
N VAL A 78 5.10 25.02 -12.38
CA VAL A 78 3.72 24.64 -12.67
C VAL A 78 3.58 23.12 -12.82
N ALA A 79 4.52 22.47 -13.51
CA ALA A 79 4.55 21.02 -13.64
C ALA A 79 4.72 20.32 -12.28
N LEU A 80 5.58 20.85 -11.40
CA LEU A 80 5.76 20.35 -10.05
C LEU A 80 4.46 20.45 -9.23
N PHE A 81 3.74 21.57 -9.29
CA PHE A 81 2.45 21.72 -8.60
C PHE A 81 1.39 20.75 -9.12
N LYS A 82 1.28 20.59 -10.45
CA LYS A 82 0.38 19.61 -11.06
C LYS A 82 0.71 18.19 -10.62
N LEU A 83 2.00 17.83 -10.58
CA LEU A 83 2.45 16.52 -10.14
C LEU A 83 2.04 16.27 -8.69
N PHE A 84 2.30 17.23 -7.80
CA PHE A 84 1.89 17.14 -6.39
C PHE A 84 0.37 17.02 -6.25
N LYS A 85 -0.41 17.77 -7.02
CA LYS A 85 -1.88 17.68 -7.04
C LYS A 85 -2.36 16.30 -7.50
N VAL A 86 -1.82 15.77 -8.60
CA VAL A 86 -2.19 14.44 -9.12
C VAL A 86 -1.88 13.36 -8.08
N LEU A 87 -0.73 13.45 -7.43
CA LEU A 87 -0.35 12.55 -6.34
C LEU A 87 -1.29 12.71 -5.14
N ALA A 88 -1.56 13.94 -4.70
CA ALA A 88 -2.44 14.23 -3.58
C ALA A 88 -3.87 13.72 -3.82
N ILE A 89 -4.43 13.92 -5.01
CA ILE A 89 -5.73 13.34 -5.41
C ILE A 89 -5.66 11.82 -5.36
N ARG A 90 -4.61 11.20 -5.91
CA ARG A 90 -4.44 9.75 -5.88
C ARG A 90 -4.31 9.17 -4.46
N PHE A 91 -3.72 9.93 -3.53
CA PHE A 91 -3.66 9.57 -2.12
C PHE A 91 -4.99 9.82 -1.40
N ASN A 92 -5.69 10.91 -1.69
CA ASN A 92 -6.98 11.25 -1.09
C ASN A 92 -8.12 10.37 -1.61
N SER A 93 -8.12 9.95 -2.87
CA SER A 93 -9.09 8.96 -3.38
C SER A 93 -8.93 7.57 -2.75
N LYS A 94 -7.82 7.31 -2.05
CA LYS A 94 -7.67 6.14 -1.16
C LYS A 94 -8.17 6.40 0.28
N HIS A 95 -8.50 7.65 0.64
CA HIS A 95 -8.93 8.07 1.97
C HIS A 95 -10.35 8.67 2.03
N THR A 96 -10.98 9.02 0.91
CA THR A 96 -12.35 9.58 0.85
C THR A 96 -13.38 8.54 0.41
N ILE A 97 -13.63 7.56 1.26
CA ILE A 97 -14.98 7.00 1.43
C ILE A 97 -15.19 7.02 2.95
N ASN A 98 -16.06 7.94 3.41
CA ASN A 98 -16.59 8.13 4.77
C ASN A 98 -16.55 9.61 5.20
N LYS A 99 -17.40 10.41 4.56
CA LYS A 99 -18.13 11.50 5.24
C LYS A 99 -19.26 11.99 4.34
N THR A 100 -20.39 11.31 4.40
CA THR A 100 -21.68 11.90 4.05
C THR A 100 -22.46 12.08 5.35
N ALA A 101 -23.00 13.29 5.48
CA ALA A 101 -23.69 13.83 6.62
C ALA A 101 -24.84 12.93 7.12
N GLU A 102 -24.94 12.79 8.44
CA GLU A 102 -26.19 12.41 9.11
C GLU A 102 -26.82 13.67 9.73
N PRO A 103 -28.16 13.78 9.71
CA PRO A 103 -28.88 14.97 10.13
C PRO A 103 -28.85 15.11 11.66
N GLU A 104 -28.62 16.33 12.14
CA GLU A 104 -28.76 16.68 13.55
C GLU A 104 -30.23 16.52 13.98
N GLN A 105 -30.52 15.47 14.75
CA GLN A 105 -31.71 15.45 15.60
C GLN A 105 -31.38 16.17 16.91
N THR A 106 -31.97 17.34 17.09
CA THR A 106 -31.96 18.10 18.34
C THR A 106 -32.69 17.33 19.44
N ASN A 107 -31.96 16.84 20.43
CA ASN A 107 -32.56 16.37 21.68
C ASN A 107 -33.00 17.60 22.50
N LEU A 108 -34.32 17.76 22.65
CA LEU A 108 -34.98 18.95 23.18
C LEU A 108 -35.06 19.03 24.72
N PHE A 109 -34.56 18.07 25.50
CA PHE A 109 -34.58 18.15 26.97
C PHE A 109 -33.38 17.42 27.61
N GLY A 110 -32.61 18.12 28.46
CA GLY A 110 -31.52 17.56 29.26
C GLY A 110 -30.63 18.60 29.96
N SER A 111 -31.02 18.94 31.19
CA SER A 111 -30.49 19.90 32.19
C SER A 111 -28.95 20.17 32.28
N PRO A 112 -28.52 21.37 32.71
CA PRO A 112 -27.10 21.77 32.80
C PRO A 112 -26.54 21.58 34.21
N TYR A 113 -25.59 20.66 34.46
CA TYR A 113 -24.64 20.77 35.58
C TYR A 113 -23.39 19.88 35.37
N ASP A 114 -22.25 20.57 35.29
CA ASP A 114 -20.90 20.27 35.79
C ASP A 114 -20.20 18.92 35.51
N LYS A 115 -19.05 19.03 34.82
CA LYS A 115 -17.75 18.54 35.34
C LYS A 115 -16.56 19.08 34.52
N GLU A 116 -15.89 20.04 35.15
CA GLU A 116 -14.45 20.31 35.19
C GLU A 116 -13.54 19.71 34.11
N ASN A 117 -12.87 20.64 33.42
CA ASN A 117 -11.69 20.45 32.59
C ASN A 117 -10.56 19.69 33.32
N LYS A 118 -10.36 18.42 32.95
CA LYS A 118 -9.02 17.80 32.93
C LYS A 118 -8.68 17.49 31.49
N ILE A 119 -7.76 18.27 30.92
CA ILE A 119 -7.11 17.95 29.64
C ILE A 119 -6.07 16.86 29.93
N PRO A 120 -6.19 15.63 29.41
CA PRO A 120 -5.04 14.75 29.35
C PRO A 120 -4.28 15.09 28.07
N HIS A 121 -3.13 15.73 28.24
CA HIS A 121 -2.06 15.65 27.25
C HIS A 121 -1.77 14.16 27.00
N LYS A 122 -2.04 13.70 25.77
CA LYS A 122 -1.43 12.48 25.26
C LYS A 122 -0.92 12.76 23.86
N ASP A 123 0.39 12.95 23.81
CA ASP A 123 1.18 12.80 22.60
C ASP A 123 0.89 11.44 21.98
N ASN A 124 -0.05 11.40 21.04
CA ASN A 124 -0.16 10.29 20.10
C ASN A 124 0.82 10.57 18.97
N GLU A 125 2.10 10.40 19.28
CA GLU A 125 3.09 9.97 18.30
C GLU A 125 2.47 8.74 17.60
N LYS A 126 2.16 8.86 16.30
CA LYS A 126 1.49 7.82 15.52
C LYS A 126 2.39 6.59 15.43
N SER A 127 2.34 5.74 16.46
CA SER A 127 2.92 4.40 16.42
C SER A 127 2.21 3.64 15.30
N LEU A 128 2.98 3.19 14.31
CA LEU A 128 2.49 2.24 13.32
C LEU A 128 1.84 1.06 14.07
N PRO A 129 0.64 0.62 13.68
CA PRO A 129 -0.02 -0.49 14.34
C PRO A 129 0.88 -1.72 14.24
N ILE A 130 1.34 -2.20 15.39
CA ILE A 130 2.31 -3.29 15.50
C ILE A 130 1.77 -4.50 14.72
N PHE A 131 2.55 -4.99 13.75
CA PHE A 131 2.27 -6.21 12.99
C PHE A 131 2.45 -7.46 13.89
N ALA A 132 1.72 -7.55 15.00
CA ALA A 132 1.93 -8.59 16.00
C ALA A 132 1.22 -9.91 15.67
N ASN A 133 0.19 -9.88 14.82
CA ASN A 133 -0.65 -11.03 14.51
C ASN A 133 -0.72 -11.25 13.01
N ALA A 134 -0.16 -12.37 12.55
CA ALA A 134 -0.14 -12.73 11.14
C ALA A 134 -1.54 -13.04 10.61
N VAL A 135 -2.37 -13.79 11.36
CA VAL A 135 -3.71 -14.27 10.98
C VAL A 135 -3.79 -15.00 9.63
N THR A 136 -2.64 -15.49 9.13
CA THR A 136 -2.52 -16.15 7.82
C THR A 136 -3.31 -17.44 7.73
N ARG A 137 -3.23 -18.27 8.78
CA ARG A 137 -3.99 -19.51 8.85
C ARG A 137 -5.49 -19.24 8.84
N ASP A 138 -5.94 -18.34 9.71
CA ASP A 138 -7.34 -17.94 9.81
C ASP A 138 -7.84 -17.41 8.47
N SER A 139 -7.04 -16.58 7.79
CA SER A 139 -7.36 -16.02 6.48
C SER A 139 -7.51 -17.09 5.41
N LEU A 140 -6.58 -18.05 5.35
CA LEU A 140 -6.63 -19.15 4.36
C LEU A 140 -7.78 -20.12 4.62
N GLU A 141 -8.13 -20.37 5.88
CA GLU A 141 -9.24 -21.25 6.26
C GLU A 141 -10.61 -20.58 6.04
N ILE A 142 -10.73 -19.28 6.33
CA ILE A 142 -12.02 -18.56 6.28
C ILE A 142 -12.37 -18.03 4.89
N LEU A 143 -11.37 -17.62 4.10
CA LEU A 143 -11.59 -16.99 2.79
C LEU A 143 -12.44 -17.88 1.85
N PRO A 144 -12.22 -19.21 1.76
CA PRO A 144 -13.08 -20.13 0.99
C PRO A 144 -14.54 -20.24 1.45
N GLN A 145 -14.88 -19.71 2.62
CA GLN A 145 -16.20 -19.84 3.24
C GLN A 145 -16.95 -18.51 3.30
N LEU A 146 -16.33 -17.41 2.85
CA LEU A 146 -16.93 -16.08 3.00
C LEU A 146 -18.21 -15.94 2.15
N PRO A 147 -19.24 -15.24 2.63
CA PRO A 147 -20.40 -14.94 1.81
C PRO A 147 -20.00 -14.03 0.63
N GLU A 148 -20.57 -14.29 -0.56
CA GLU A 148 -20.42 -13.41 -1.72
C GLU A 148 -21.27 -12.15 -1.57
N THR A 149 -20.78 -11.22 -0.76
CA THR A 149 -21.41 -9.93 -0.50
C THR A 149 -20.38 -8.81 -0.57
N GLN A 150 -20.81 -7.61 -0.93
CA GLN A 150 -19.97 -6.41 -0.86
C GLN A 150 -20.04 -5.73 0.52
N ASP A 151 -20.91 -6.22 1.41
CA ASP A 151 -21.05 -5.68 2.75
C ASP A 151 -19.92 -6.17 3.68
N ILE A 152 -19.04 -5.23 4.03
CA ILE A 152 -17.92 -5.46 4.93
C ILE A 152 -18.38 -5.86 6.34
N ASN A 153 -19.55 -5.37 6.79
CA ASN A 153 -20.08 -5.68 8.12
C ASN A 153 -20.58 -7.13 8.17
N ALA A 154 -21.29 -7.57 7.13
CA ALA A 154 -21.69 -8.96 6.97
C ALA A 154 -20.47 -9.90 6.94
N ILE A 155 -19.41 -9.55 6.20
CA ILE A 155 -18.16 -10.33 6.17
C ILE A 155 -17.49 -10.35 7.55
N THR A 156 -17.40 -9.20 8.22
CA THR A 156 -16.78 -9.10 9.55
C THR A 156 -17.54 -9.94 10.56
N ALA A 157 -18.88 -9.89 10.53
CA ALA A 157 -19.74 -10.71 11.38
C ALA A 157 -19.58 -12.20 11.09
N PHE A 158 -19.52 -12.58 9.80
CA PHE A 158 -19.28 -13.96 9.40
C PHE A 158 -17.94 -14.48 9.91
N ILE A 159 -16.85 -13.73 9.72
CA ILE A 159 -15.52 -14.11 10.21
C ILE A 159 -15.56 -14.24 11.73
N LYS A 160 -16.11 -13.25 12.43
CA LYS A 160 -16.21 -13.28 13.90
C LYS A 160 -16.94 -14.53 14.42
N ASN A 161 -17.96 -15.02 13.72
CA ASN A 161 -18.72 -16.19 14.17
C ASN A 161 -18.03 -17.53 13.88
N ASN A 162 -17.14 -17.57 12.88
CA ASN A 162 -16.51 -18.81 12.40
C ASN A 162 -15.03 -18.96 12.82
N LEU A 163 -14.46 -17.99 13.56
CA LEU A 163 -13.13 -18.12 14.14
C LEU A 163 -13.12 -19.05 15.37
N HIS A 164 -12.06 -19.84 15.49
CA HIS A 164 -11.85 -20.86 16.53
C HIS A 164 -11.61 -20.32 17.96
N TYR A 165 -11.66 -19.00 18.18
CA TYR A 165 -11.37 -18.40 19.50
C TYR A 165 -12.57 -18.46 20.45
N ASN A 166 -12.36 -18.90 21.69
CA ASN A 166 -13.43 -19.03 22.69
C ASN A 166 -14.00 -17.67 23.16
N SER A 167 -13.15 -16.66 23.35
CA SER A 167 -13.56 -15.32 23.84
C SER A 167 -14.16 -14.46 22.72
N GLY A 168 -15.32 -13.84 22.99
CA GLY A 168 -15.97 -12.91 22.06
C GLY A 168 -15.11 -11.68 21.71
N GLU A 169 -14.36 -11.15 22.68
CA GLU A 169 -13.41 -10.05 22.44
C GLU A 169 -12.25 -10.47 21.54
N SER A 170 -11.75 -11.69 21.73
CA SER A 170 -10.68 -12.22 20.89
C SER A 170 -11.19 -12.47 19.47
N ARG A 171 -12.37 -13.09 19.30
CA ARG A 171 -13.01 -13.22 17.98
C ARG A 171 -13.16 -11.87 17.27
N ASN A 172 -13.58 -10.83 18.00
CA ASN A 172 -13.72 -9.49 17.44
C ASN A 172 -12.38 -8.90 16.95
N ARG A 173 -11.33 -8.98 17.78
CA ARG A 173 -9.99 -8.47 17.43
C ARG A 173 -9.41 -9.19 16.21
N TYR A 174 -9.46 -10.53 16.22
CA TYR A 174 -8.88 -11.32 15.14
C TYR A 174 -9.68 -11.23 13.84
N ALA A 175 -11.02 -11.13 13.91
CA ALA A 175 -11.84 -10.84 12.74
C ALA A 175 -11.43 -9.52 12.09
N ASN A 176 -11.25 -8.45 12.88
CA ASN A 176 -10.80 -7.16 12.36
C ASN A 176 -9.39 -7.24 11.73
N TYR A 177 -8.49 -8.04 12.30
CA TYR A 177 -7.17 -8.27 11.70
C TYR A 177 -7.28 -8.99 10.34
N VAL A 178 -8.09 -10.05 10.25
CA VAL A 178 -8.32 -10.78 8.99
C VAL A 178 -8.91 -9.85 7.93
N VAL A 179 -9.95 -9.09 8.29
CA VAL A 179 -10.59 -8.12 7.37
C VAL A 179 -9.58 -7.09 6.89
N LYS A 180 -8.78 -6.50 7.79
CA LYS A 180 -7.74 -5.53 7.42
C LYS A 180 -6.70 -6.13 6.46
N ARG A 181 -6.37 -7.42 6.59
CA ARG A 181 -5.40 -8.11 5.73
C ARG A 181 -5.93 -8.41 4.34
N LEU A 182 -7.18 -8.86 4.25
CA LEU A 182 -7.78 -9.26 2.98
C LEU A 182 -8.34 -8.06 2.21
N PHE A 183 -8.88 -7.07 2.93
CA PHE A 183 -9.63 -5.93 2.40
C PHE A 183 -9.05 -4.59 2.92
N SER A 184 -7.76 -4.37 2.72
CA SER A 184 -7.02 -3.19 3.23
C SER A 184 -7.53 -1.83 2.75
N GLY A 185 -8.34 -1.80 1.68
CA GLY A 185 -8.97 -0.60 1.14
C GLY A 185 -10.37 -0.28 1.70
N GLY A 186 -10.86 -1.04 2.68
CA GLY A 186 -12.21 -0.89 3.25
C GLY A 186 -13.35 -1.42 2.37
N ASN A 187 -13.08 -1.65 1.08
CA ASN A 187 -14.01 -2.24 0.14
C ASN A 187 -13.76 -3.75 0.00
N VAL A 188 -14.86 -4.50 -0.10
CA VAL A 188 -14.81 -5.94 -0.34
C VAL A 188 -14.54 -6.22 -1.82
N ASP A 189 -13.50 -6.99 -2.09
CA ASP A 189 -13.15 -7.46 -3.43
C ASP A 189 -13.86 -8.81 -3.68
N LEU A 190 -14.96 -8.80 -4.42
CA LEU A 190 -15.69 -10.04 -4.79
C LEU A 190 -14.80 -11.00 -5.58
N SER A 191 -13.86 -10.48 -6.38
CA SER A 191 -12.91 -11.30 -7.13
C SER A 191 -12.04 -12.12 -6.18
N LEU A 192 -11.61 -11.54 -5.05
CA LEU A 192 -10.85 -12.26 -4.04
C LEU A 192 -11.67 -13.39 -3.40
N ILE A 193 -12.94 -13.11 -3.07
CA ILE A 193 -13.84 -14.11 -2.46
C ILE A 193 -14.06 -15.28 -3.42
N ARG A 194 -14.45 -14.99 -4.67
CA ARG A 194 -14.70 -16.01 -5.70
C ARG A 194 -13.45 -16.83 -6.02
N PHE A 195 -12.29 -16.17 -6.08
CA PHE A 195 -11.02 -16.86 -6.20
C PHE A 195 -10.78 -17.79 -5.01
N GLY A 196 -11.03 -17.31 -3.78
CA GLY A 196 -10.97 -18.11 -2.55
C GLY A 196 -11.84 -19.37 -2.60
N HIS A 197 -13.10 -19.25 -3.03
CA HIS A 197 -14.04 -20.35 -3.16
C HIS A 197 -13.53 -21.44 -4.13
N SER A 198 -12.88 -21.01 -5.20
CA SER A 198 -12.47 -21.92 -6.27
C SER A 198 -11.07 -22.51 -6.05
N PHE A 199 -10.18 -21.81 -5.34
CA PHE A 199 -8.76 -22.16 -5.17
C PHE A 199 -8.42 -22.67 -3.76
N VAL A 200 -9.38 -23.31 -3.09
CA VAL A 200 -9.22 -23.87 -1.73
C VAL A 200 -7.97 -24.75 -1.61
N ASN A 201 -7.15 -24.52 -0.59
CA ASN A 201 -5.94 -25.28 -0.27
C ASN A 201 -4.91 -25.39 -1.42
N THR A 202 -4.94 -24.48 -2.39
CA THR A 202 -3.96 -24.45 -3.49
C THR A 202 -2.81 -23.48 -3.22
N PRO A 203 -1.62 -23.71 -3.81
CA PRO A 203 -0.55 -22.72 -3.84
C PRO A 203 -0.98 -21.38 -4.45
N ASP A 204 -1.91 -21.39 -5.40
CA ASP A 204 -2.43 -20.16 -6.00
C ASP A 204 -3.12 -19.24 -4.99
N LEU A 205 -3.94 -19.82 -4.10
CA LEU A 205 -4.59 -19.06 -3.04
C LEU A 205 -3.58 -18.51 -2.02
N GLN A 206 -2.54 -19.28 -1.71
CA GLN A 206 -1.47 -18.84 -0.82
C GLN A 206 -0.71 -17.64 -1.41
N ASP A 207 -0.40 -17.67 -2.70
CA ASP A 207 0.25 -16.56 -3.41
C ASP A 207 -0.66 -15.31 -3.41
N VAL A 208 -1.96 -15.45 -3.71
CA VAL A 208 -2.90 -14.32 -3.71
C VAL A 208 -3.10 -13.74 -2.30
N CYS A 209 -3.21 -14.58 -1.27
CA CYS A 209 -3.28 -14.12 0.12
C CYS A 209 -1.99 -13.38 0.52
N PHE A 210 -0.82 -13.93 0.18
CA PHE A 210 0.46 -13.26 0.43
C PHE A 210 0.53 -11.89 -0.24
N TYR A 211 0.10 -11.82 -1.51
CA TYR A 211 0.01 -10.58 -2.26
C TYR A 211 -0.90 -9.54 -1.57
N LYS A 212 -2.07 -9.95 -1.05
CA LYS A 212 -2.92 -9.02 -0.27
C LYS A 212 -2.24 -8.58 1.04
N TYR A 213 -1.48 -9.45 1.68
CA TYR A 213 -0.76 -9.15 2.92
C TYR A 213 0.33 -8.11 2.74
N ILE A 214 1.16 -8.22 1.69
CA ILE A 214 2.20 -7.23 1.41
C ILE A 214 1.61 -5.85 1.07
N HIS A 215 0.41 -5.80 0.48
CA HIS A 215 -0.33 -4.55 0.26
C HIS A 215 -0.93 -3.99 1.56
N ALA A 216 -1.35 -4.85 2.49
CA ALA A 216 -1.92 -4.45 3.77
C ALA A 216 -0.85 -4.02 4.78
N GLU A 217 0.39 -4.49 4.64
CA GLU A 217 1.48 -4.30 5.61
C GLU A 217 2.76 -3.83 4.93
N PRO A 218 2.96 -2.50 4.83
CA PRO A 218 4.12 -1.91 4.17
C PRO A 218 5.46 -2.37 4.76
N PHE A 219 5.52 -2.65 6.06
CA PHE A 219 6.74 -3.11 6.69
C PHE A 219 7.13 -4.54 6.28
N LEU A 220 6.15 -5.42 6.09
CA LEU A 220 6.39 -6.75 5.53
C LEU A 220 6.96 -6.62 4.11
N HIS A 221 6.37 -5.77 3.27
CA HIS A 221 6.86 -5.48 1.92
C HIS A 221 8.30 -4.95 1.93
N GLN A 222 8.61 -4.01 2.83
CA GLN A 222 9.95 -3.44 2.99
C GLN A 222 10.99 -4.49 3.35
N ILE A 223 10.71 -5.35 4.34
CA ILE A 223 11.59 -6.47 4.72
C ILE A 223 11.86 -7.37 3.53
N ILE A 224 10.84 -7.68 2.73
CA ILE A 224 11.01 -8.56 1.58
C ILE A 224 11.99 -7.93 0.57
N ILE A 225 11.81 -6.65 0.24
CA ILE A 225 12.61 -5.96 -0.78
C ILE A 225 14.04 -5.66 -0.31
N GLU A 226 14.21 -5.22 0.93
CA GLU A 226 15.50 -4.76 1.44
C GLU A 226 16.34 -5.86 2.08
N LEU A 227 15.72 -6.92 2.60
CA LEU A 227 16.43 -8.00 3.29
C LEU A 227 16.33 -9.34 2.56
N LEU A 228 15.14 -9.82 2.21
CA LEU A 228 14.98 -11.17 1.66
C LEU A 228 15.45 -11.24 0.21
N LEU A 229 15.00 -10.33 -0.65
CA LEU A 229 15.30 -10.34 -2.08
C LEU A 229 16.82 -10.29 -2.36
N PRO A 230 17.63 -9.44 -1.70
CA PRO A 230 19.09 -9.46 -1.87
C PRO A 230 19.72 -10.76 -1.36
N SER A 231 19.11 -11.38 -0.34
CA SER A 231 19.60 -12.61 0.30
C SER A 231 19.22 -13.89 -0.44
N ILE A 232 18.46 -13.82 -1.55
CA ILE A 232 18.16 -14.99 -2.38
C ILE A 232 19.44 -15.65 -2.89
N SER A 233 20.45 -14.85 -3.28
CA SER A 233 21.75 -15.35 -3.76
C SER A 233 22.49 -16.19 -2.71
N LYS A 234 22.33 -15.84 -1.42
CA LYS A 234 22.84 -16.59 -0.26
C LYS A 234 22.02 -17.86 0.01
N GLY A 235 20.78 -17.92 -0.45
CA GLY A 235 19.87 -19.07 -0.31
C GLY A 235 19.19 -19.20 1.06
N PHE A 236 19.55 -18.36 2.04
CA PHE A 236 18.91 -18.35 3.36
C PHE A 236 19.05 -16.99 4.07
N VAL A 237 18.12 -16.74 4.99
CA VAL A 237 18.15 -15.61 5.94
C VAL A 237 17.92 -16.15 7.34
N LYS A 238 18.78 -15.79 8.31
CA LYS A 238 18.56 -16.15 9.71
C LYS A 238 17.44 -15.31 10.30
N ARG A 239 16.64 -15.89 11.20
CA ARG A 239 15.64 -15.13 11.97
C ARG A 239 16.27 -13.92 12.68
N ASN A 240 17.49 -14.06 13.20
CA ASN A 240 18.22 -12.98 13.85
C ASN A 240 18.52 -11.79 12.92
N GLU A 241 18.70 -12.02 11.62
CA GLU A 241 18.89 -10.93 10.64
C GLU A 241 17.60 -10.09 10.51
N ILE A 242 16.43 -10.74 10.58
CA ILE A 242 15.12 -10.04 10.59
C ILE A 242 14.93 -9.25 11.89
N VAL A 243 15.35 -9.82 13.03
CA VAL A 243 15.31 -9.13 14.33
C VAL A 243 16.17 -7.86 14.29
N GLN A 244 17.43 -7.99 13.86
CA GLN A 244 18.38 -6.88 13.73
C GLN A 244 17.87 -5.78 12.79
N TYR A 245 17.32 -6.16 11.63
CA TYR A 245 16.72 -5.20 10.70
C TYR A 245 15.51 -4.48 11.33
N THR A 246 14.68 -5.21 12.08
CA THR A 246 13.51 -4.63 12.76
C THR A 246 13.91 -3.68 13.89
N ASP A 247 14.91 -4.05 14.69
CA ASP A 247 15.47 -3.19 15.76
C ASP A 247 16.10 -1.93 15.18
N ALA A 248 16.84 -2.05 14.07
CA ALA A 248 17.43 -0.91 13.39
C ALA A 248 16.36 0.06 12.82
N THR A 249 15.25 -0.49 12.33
CA THR A 249 14.14 0.31 11.79
C THR A 249 13.29 0.94 12.90
N PHE A 250 13.08 0.23 14.01
CA PHE A 250 12.24 0.67 15.13
C PHE A 250 12.93 0.43 16.51
N PRO A 251 13.90 1.29 16.91
CA PRO A 251 14.72 1.07 18.11
C PRO A 251 13.97 0.98 19.45
N ASN A 252 12.75 1.51 19.52
CA ASN A 252 11.96 1.61 20.76
C ASN A 252 10.70 0.70 20.76
N MET A 253 10.63 -0.30 19.88
CA MET A 253 9.43 -1.11 19.75
C MET A 253 9.31 -2.19 20.83
N LYS A 254 8.35 -2.02 21.76
CA LYS A 254 8.09 -2.96 22.88
C LYS A 254 7.67 -4.39 22.49
N SER A 255 7.43 -4.68 21.22
CA SER A 255 6.91 -5.99 20.76
C SER A 255 7.61 -6.48 19.50
N ASN A 256 8.93 -6.31 19.43
CA ASN A 256 9.73 -6.76 18.29
C ASN A 256 9.58 -8.27 18.01
N ASP A 257 9.73 -9.12 19.03
CA ASP A 257 9.64 -10.57 18.86
C ASP A 257 8.31 -11.04 18.25
N LYS A 258 7.19 -10.42 18.65
CA LYS A 258 5.87 -10.73 18.10
C LYS A 258 5.76 -10.31 16.64
N CYS A 259 6.31 -9.15 16.29
CA CYS A 259 6.35 -8.67 14.91
C CYS A 259 7.15 -9.62 14.01
N VAL A 260 8.37 -9.96 14.43
CA VAL A 260 9.23 -10.90 13.72
C VAL A 260 8.57 -12.27 13.59
N GLN A 261 7.95 -12.76 14.67
CA GLN A 261 7.23 -14.02 14.64
C GLN A 261 6.07 -13.99 13.63
N ALA A 262 5.31 -12.89 13.57
CA ALA A 262 4.24 -12.74 12.60
C ALA A 262 4.79 -12.70 11.16
N ILE A 263 5.92 -12.02 10.90
CA ILE A 263 6.54 -11.96 9.58
C ILE A 263 6.96 -13.35 9.12
N VAL A 264 7.67 -14.08 9.98
CA VAL A 264 8.09 -15.45 9.70
C VAL A 264 6.87 -16.36 9.49
N ASP A 265 5.81 -16.19 10.27
CA ASP A 265 4.57 -16.96 10.14
C ASP A 265 3.90 -16.74 8.77
N VAL A 266 3.79 -15.50 8.30
CA VAL A 266 3.27 -15.20 6.96
C VAL A 266 4.12 -15.88 5.90
N LEU A 267 5.45 -15.68 5.93
CA LEU A 267 6.37 -16.19 4.91
C LEU A 267 6.34 -17.72 4.81
N VAL A 268 6.25 -18.41 5.96
CA VAL A 268 6.22 -19.88 5.99
C VAL A 268 4.85 -20.41 5.58
N LYS A 269 3.75 -19.87 6.12
CA LYS A 269 2.40 -20.38 5.84
C LYS A 269 1.92 -20.09 4.41
N THR A 270 2.47 -19.06 3.77
CA THR A 270 2.23 -18.76 2.35
C THR A 270 3.22 -19.46 1.42
N ASN A 271 4.05 -20.37 1.96
CA ASN A 271 5.08 -21.12 1.22
C ASN A 271 6.13 -20.25 0.52
N MET A 272 6.30 -18.98 0.92
CA MET A 272 7.36 -18.11 0.40
C MET A 272 8.75 -18.57 0.85
N CYS A 273 8.85 -19.10 2.07
CA CYS A 273 10.09 -19.61 2.65
C CYS A 273 9.84 -20.94 3.35
N LYS A 274 10.89 -21.75 3.50
CA LYS A 274 10.87 -22.90 4.42
C LYS A 274 11.69 -22.55 5.66
N LEU A 275 11.14 -22.80 6.84
CA LEU A 275 11.87 -22.63 8.10
C LEU A 275 12.58 -23.93 8.47
N GLN A 276 13.90 -23.90 8.57
CA GLN A 276 14.72 -24.99 9.10
C GLN A 276 15.53 -24.48 10.29
N LYS A 277 15.22 -24.97 11.49
CA LYS A 277 15.80 -24.48 12.75
C LYS A 277 15.59 -22.96 12.91
N GLN A 278 16.62 -22.14 12.68
CA GLN A 278 16.57 -20.67 12.75
C GLN A 278 16.83 -19.99 11.40
N GLU A 279 16.89 -20.77 10.33
CA GLU A 279 17.18 -20.29 8.97
C GLU A 279 15.93 -20.41 8.10
N LEU A 280 15.56 -19.31 7.45
CA LEU A 280 14.56 -19.27 6.41
C LEU A 280 15.26 -19.54 5.08
N THR A 281 15.01 -20.70 4.49
CA THR A 281 15.50 -21.04 3.15
C THR A 281 14.75 -20.22 2.10
N LEU A 282 15.50 -19.47 1.30
CA LEU A 282 15.01 -18.65 0.20
C LEU A 282 15.39 -19.30 -1.12
N LYS A 283 14.42 -19.40 -2.04
CA LYS A 283 14.65 -19.86 -3.41
C LYS A 283 13.79 -19.03 -4.35
N ASN A 284 14.30 -18.77 -5.54
CA ASN A 284 13.48 -18.28 -6.64
C ASN A 284 12.37 -19.30 -6.93
N ARG A 285 11.17 -18.80 -7.19
CA ARG A 285 9.99 -19.62 -7.46
C ARG A 285 9.49 -19.39 -8.88
N LYS A 286 8.93 -20.43 -9.49
CA LYS A 286 8.15 -20.28 -10.70
C LYS A 286 6.74 -19.80 -10.32
N PRO A 287 6.18 -18.76 -10.98
CA PRO A 287 4.80 -18.37 -10.78
C PRO A 287 3.84 -19.50 -11.21
N ASN A 288 2.72 -19.64 -10.49
CA ASN A 288 1.60 -20.46 -10.94
C ASN A 288 0.71 -19.66 -11.89
N LEU A 289 0.08 -20.34 -12.85
CA LEU A 289 -0.69 -19.68 -13.90
C LEU A 289 -1.85 -18.85 -13.32
N ALA A 290 -2.62 -19.39 -12.38
CA ALA A 290 -3.81 -18.71 -11.86
C ALA A 290 -3.43 -17.56 -10.91
N SER A 291 -2.51 -17.77 -9.97
CA SER A 291 -2.05 -16.69 -9.08
C SER A 291 -1.36 -15.55 -9.84
N PHE A 292 -0.50 -15.87 -10.81
CA PHE A 292 0.14 -14.86 -11.63
C PHE A 292 -0.88 -14.07 -12.46
N THR A 293 -1.85 -14.75 -13.07
CA THR A 293 -2.91 -14.09 -13.84
C THR A 293 -3.74 -13.16 -12.97
N TYR A 294 -4.14 -13.60 -11.77
CA TYR A 294 -4.86 -12.76 -10.80
C TYR A 294 -4.04 -11.54 -10.39
N ILE A 295 -2.79 -11.75 -9.98
CA ILE A 295 -1.91 -10.67 -9.46
C ILE A 295 -1.59 -9.66 -10.56
N LEU A 296 -1.32 -10.13 -11.80
CA LEU A 296 -1.08 -9.26 -12.94
C LEU A 296 -2.26 -8.31 -13.16
N HIS A 297 -3.49 -8.82 -13.20
CA HIS A 297 -4.69 -7.99 -13.40
C HIS A 297 -5.08 -7.17 -12.17
N SER A 298 -4.58 -7.52 -10.98
CA SER A 298 -4.72 -6.70 -9.77
C SER A 298 -3.78 -5.48 -9.79
N GLU A 299 -2.55 -5.64 -10.31
CA GLU A 299 -1.59 -4.55 -10.48
C GLU A 299 -1.93 -3.65 -11.68
N PHE A 300 -2.33 -4.26 -12.80
CA PHE A 300 -2.70 -3.58 -14.05
C PHE A 300 -4.22 -3.60 -14.25
N LYS A 301 -4.92 -2.81 -13.42
CA LYS A 301 -6.39 -2.85 -13.27
C LYS A 301 -7.18 -2.47 -14.52
N GLU A 302 -6.64 -1.55 -15.31
CA GLU A 302 -7.27 -1.07 -16.52
C GLU A 302 -6.84 -1.94 -17.71
N PRO A 303 -7.76 -2.32 -18.59
CA PRO A 303 -7.40 -2.90 -19.88
C PRO A 303 -6.52 -1.94 -20.67
N GLY A 304 -5.36 -2.40 -21.12
CA GLY A 304 -4.42 -1.51 -21.79
C GLY A 304 -3.14 -2.19 -22.22
N MET A 305 -2.31 -1.40 -22.92
CA MET A 305 -0.98 -1.80 -23.33
C MET A 305 0.04 -1.30 -22.30
N TYR A 306 0.83 -2.22 -21.76
CA TYR A 306 1.80 -1.97 -20.71
C TYR A 306 3.20 -2.36 -21.13
N ALA A 307 4.15 -1.48 -20.86
CA ALA A 307 5.55 -1.76 -21.08
C ALA A 307 6.05 -2.83 -20.07
N HIS A 308 6.85 -3.77 -20.55
CA HIS A 308 7.32 -4.90 -19.76
C HIS A 308 8.25 -4.47 -18.60
N ASN A 309 8.91 -3.32 -18.72
CA ASN A 309 9.70 -2.73 -17.63
C ASN A 309 8.84 -2.31 -16.42
N LEU A 310 7.56 -1.97 -16.61
CA LEU A 310 6.65 -1.67 -15.50
C LEU A 310 6.38 -2.91 -14.65
N LEU A 311 6.29 -4.08 -15.28
CA LEU A 311 6.15 -5.35 -14.58
C LEU A 311 7.43 -5.71 -13.81
N LYS A 312 8.59 -5.61 -14.46
CA LYS A 312 9.90 -5.89 -13.83
C LYS A 312 10.27 -4.90 -12.72
N GLY A 313 9.84 -3.65 -12.84
CA GLY A 313 10.07 -2.60 -11.85
C GLY A 313 9.02 -2.56 -10.73
N ASN A 314 7.97 -3.39 -10.80
CA ASN A 314 6.94 -3.39 -9.78
C ASN A 314 7.43 -4.10 -8.52
N SER A 315 7.55 -3.34 -7.43
CA SER A 315 8.06 -3.85 -6.16
C SER A 315 7.15 -4.92 -5.52
N TYR A 316 5.85 -4.95 -5.80
CA TYR A 316 4.96 -6.01 -5.30
C TYR A 316 5.16 -7.31 -6.08
N ILE A 317 5.41 -7.23 -7.39
CA ILE A 317 5.75 -8.41 -8.21
C ILE A 317 7.11 -8.96 -7.78
N SER A 318 8.10 -8.10 -7.57
CA SER A 318 9.42 -8.51 -7.04
C SER A 318 9.31 -9.15 -5.66
N ALA A 319 8.39 -8.67 -4.82
CA ALA A 319 8.15 -9.25 -3.50
C ALA A 319 7.56 -10.68 -3.55
N MET A 320 7.00 -11.11 -4.69
CA MET A 320 6.54 -12.50 -4.88
C MET A 320 7.69 -13.51 -5.05
N LEU A 321 8.95 -13.04 -5.13
CA LEU A 321 10.15 -13.87 -5.28
C LEU A 321 10.11 -14.79 -6.52
N TRP A 322 9.41 -14.34 -7.56
CA TRP A 322 9.38 -15.04 -8.84
C TRP A 322 10.66 -14.82 -9.62
N GLU A 323 11.12 -15.87 -10.29
CA GLU A 323 12.29 -15.78 -11.15
C GLU A 323 12.04 -14.84 -12.35
N PRO A 324 12.90 -13.85 -12.60
CA PRO A 324 12.70 -12.88 -13.68
C PRO A 324 12.50 -13.49 -15.06
N ASP A 325 13.21 -14.57 -15.37
CA ASP A 325 13.11 -15.27 -16.66
C ASP A 325 11.78 -16.03 -16.79
N CYS A 326 11.26 -16.57 -15.69
CA CYS A 326 9.96 -17.22 -15.66
C CYS A 326 8.80 -16.24 -15.87
N ILE A 327 8.93 -14.98 -15.44
CA ILE A 327 7.90 -13.95 -15.63
C ILE A 327 7.64 -13.71 -17.13
N GLU A 328 8.71 -13.67 -17.94
CA GLU A 328 8.56 -13.47 -19.38
C GLU A 328 7.86 -14.66 -20.04
N ALA A 329 8.30 -15.89 -19.73
CA ALA A 329 7.65 -17.11 -20.22
C ALA A 329 6.16 -17.16 -19.83
N MET A 330 5.83 -16.74 -18.61
CA MET A 330 4.47 -16.71 -18.09
C MET A 330 3.58 -15.72 -18.86
N LEU A 331 4.09 -14.56 -19.30
CA LEU A 331 3.31 -13.66 -20.16
C LEU A 331 2.90 -14.32 -21.49
N TYR A 332 3.80 -15.08 -22.12
CA TYR A 332 3.46 -15.84 -23.31
C TYR A 332 2.45 -16.95 -23.01
N GLU A 333 2.57 -17.62 -21.87
CA GLU A 333 1.60 -18.62 -21.41
C GLU A 333 0.20 -18.02 -21.21
N LEU A 334 0.10 -16.84 -20.57
CA LEU A 334 -1.14 -16.09 -20.41
C LEU A 334 -1.76 -15.73 -21.76
N ARG A 335 -0.94 -15.32 -22.73
CA ARG A 335 -1.40 -15.00 -24.09
C ARG A 335 -1.95 -16.24 -24.79
N ASN A 336 -1.25 -17.36 -24.70
CA ASN A 336 -1.67 -18.61 -25.35
C ASN A 336 -2.97 -19.14 -24.74
N ASN A 337 -3.15 -18.95 -23.44
CA ASN A 337 -4.41 -19.22 -22.76
C ASN A 337 -5.46 -18.11 -23.03
N GLY A 338 -5.12 -16.99 -23.65
CA GLY A 338 -6.05 -15.90 -23.94
C GLY A 338 -6.45 -15.06 -22.72
N TYR A 339 -5.73 -15.16 -21.60
CA TYR A 339 -5.90 -14.27 -20.43
C TYR A 339 -5.37 -12.86 -20.71
N ILE A 340 -4.42 -12.71 -21.64
CA ILE A 340 -4.00 -11.43 -22.19
C ILE A 340 -4.11 -11.47 -23.71
N SER A 341 -4.24 -10.31 -24.36
CA SER A 341 -4.49 -10.25 -25.80
C SER A 341 -3.21 -10.38 -26.63
N LYS A 342 -2.11 -9.77 -26.18
CA LYS A 342 -0.86 -9.72 -26.97
C LYS A 342 0.38 -9.59 -26.09
N VAL A 343 1.49 -10.16 -26.56
CA VAL A 343 2.86 -9.85 -26.13
C VAL A 343 3.62 -9.46 -27.39
N SER A 344 4.30 -8.31 -27.38
CA SER A 344 5.00 -7.79 -28.56
C SER A 344 6.29 -7.08 -28.19
N ASN A 345 7.16 -6.91 -29.17
CA ASN A 345 8.38 -6.11 -29.08
C ASN A 345 8.33 -5.11 -30.24
N ILE A 346 8.16 -3.82 -29.93
CA ILE A 346 8.09 -2.73 -30.91
C ILE A 346 9.21 -1.75 -30.56
N ASP A 347 10.04 -1.40 -31.55
CA ASP A 347 11.17 -0.48 -31.39
C ASP A 347 12.11 -0.81 -30.22
N GLY A 348 12.31 -2.12 -29.97
CA GLY A 348 13.14 -2.62 -28.87
C GLY A 348 12.47 -2.60 -27.50
N ILE A 349 11.24 -2.11 -27.39
CA ILE A 349 10.45 -2.09 -26.17
C ILE A 349 9.50 -3.29 -26.16
N LYS A 350 9.76 -4.22 -25.24
CA LYS A 350 8.83 -5.32 -24.94
C LYS A 350 7.59 -4.76 -24.22
N GLN A 351 6.41 -5.21 -24.62
CA GLN A 351 5.13 -4.80 -24.06
C GLN A 351 4.11 -5.95 -24.09
N PHE A 352 3.14 -5.89 -23.20
CA PHE A 352 2.01 -6.82 -23.14
C PHE A 352 0.69 -6.05 -23.08
N THR A 353 -0.40 -6.65 -23.53
CA THR A 353 -1.71 -6.00 -23.60
C THR A 353 -2.74 -6.81 -22.83
N THR A 354 -3.33 -6.22 -21.79
CA THR A 354 -4.48 -6.76 -21.07
C THR A 354 -5.77 -6.27 -21.73
N LYS A 355 -6.82 -7.08 -21.72
CA LYS A 355 -8.13 -6.73 -22.31
C LYS A 355 -9.31 -6.92 -21.35
N TYR A 356 -9.05 -7.43 -20.16
CA TYR A 356 -10.05 -7.82 -19.19
C TYR A 356 -9.77 -7.14 -17.86
N HIS A 357 -10.83 -6.81 -17.13
CA HIS A 357 -10.74 -6.41 -15.73
C HIS A 357 -10.55 -7.64 -14.82
N LEU A 358 -10.11 -7.41 -13.59
CA LEU A 358 -9.84 -8.47 -12.61
C LEU A 358 -11.05 -9.39 -12.38
N ALA A 359 -12.27 -8.82 -12.34
CA ALA A 359 -13.49 -9.59 -12.14
C ALA A 359 -13.72 -10.59 -13.29
N GLU A 360 -13.59 -10.15 -14.54
CA GLU A 360 -13.76 -11.01 -15.73
C GLU A 360 -12.70 -12.12 -15.78
N ILE A 361 -11.45 -11.78 -15.47
CA ILE A 361 -10.35 -12.74 -15.39
C ILE A 361 -10.57 -13.79 -14.31
N THR A 362 -11.09 -13.36 -13.16
CA THR A 362 -11.39 -14.29 -12.07
C THR A 362 -12.44 -15.30 -12.50
N GLU A 363 -13.52 -14.88 -13.15
CA GLU A 363 -14.52 -15.79 -13.72
C GLU A 363 -13.90 -16.75 -14.75
N MET A 364 -13.06 -16.25 -15.66
CA MET A 364 -12.38 -17.09 -16.64
C MET A 364 -11.48 -18.15 -15.99
N LEU A 365 -10.75 -17.80 -14.93
CA LEU A 365 -9.90 -18.72 -14.18
C LEU A 365 -10.74 -19.80 -13.51
N ILE A 366 -11.88 -19.43 -12.92
CA ILE A 366 -12.80 -20.36 -12.25
C ILE A 366 -13.42 -21.34 -13.24
N MET A 367 -13.96 -20.83 -14.36
CA MET A 367 -14.59 -21.66 -15.40
C MET A 367 -13.63 -22.70 -15.96
N ARG A 368 -12.37 -22.32 -16.20
CA ARG A 368 -11.37 -23.23 -16.76
C ARG A 368 -10.81 -24.20 -15.74
N LYS A 369 -10.80 -23.84 -14.47
CA LYS A 369 -10.45 -24.78 -13.40
C LYS A 369 -11.48 -25.91 -13.31
N GLY A 370 -12.77 -25.61 -13.46
CA GLY A 370 -13.84 -26.62 -13.45
C GLY A 370 -13.87 -27.56 -14.67
N GLN A 371 -13.07 -27.28 -15.71
CA GLN A 371 -12.96 -28.11 -16.92
C GLN A 371 -11.76 -29.08 -16.89
N ASN A 372 -10.85 -28.92 -15.93
CA ASN A 372 -9.69 -29.78 -15.69
C ASN A 372 -9.90 -30.60 -14.41
#